data_AF-A0A3M1C3E2-F1
#
_entry.id   AF-A0A3M1C3E2-F1
#
_cell.length_a   1.000
_cell.length_b   1.000
_cell.length_c   1.000
_cell.angle_alpha   90.00
_cell.angle_beta   90.00
_cell.angle_gamma   90.00
#
_symmetry.space_group_name_H-M   'P 1'
#
loop_
_entity.id
_entity.type
_entity.pdbx_description
1 polymer ?
#
loop_
_entity_poly.entity_id
_entity_poly.type
_entity_poly.pdbx_seq_one_letter_code
_entity_poly.pdbx_strand_id
1 'polypeptide(L)'
;LIMNLGGIFFHTLFNIMFGTRLTDPTTMFKVFRLDCLKGVVLDGNRFDFDYELAGKLIRLGYMPLEVPVSYTSRGFNEGKKIRIFRDPFNYIFAIVKYRLVRIKRVPRSQQKIPSDALSSTTIDKATQP
;
A
#
# COMPACT_ATOMS: atom_id res chain seq x y z
N LEU A 1 19.58 16.11 0.10
CA LEU A 1 20.13 15.37 -1.06
C LEU A 1 20.10 13.85 -0.86
N ILE A 2 20.81 13.31 0.14
CA ILE A 2 20.93 11.86 0.40
C ILE A 2 19.59 11.13 0.58
N MET A 3 18.63 11.72 1.30
CA MET A 3 17.31 11.08 1.49
C MET A 3 16.48 10.96 0.20
N ASN A 4 16.58 11.94 -0.70
CA ASN A 4 15.84 11.90 -1.97
C ASN A 4 16.40 10.81 -2.89
N LEU A 5 17.71 10.57 -2.86
CA LEU A 5 18.33 9.44 -3.58
C LEU A 5 17.84 8.10 -3.04
N GLY A 6 17.68 7.97 -1.72
CA GLY A 6 17.10 6.77 -1.11
C GLY A 6 15.70 6.48 -1.63
N GLY A 7 14.83 7.49 -1.66
CA GLY A 7 13.48 7.36 -2.24
C GLY A 7 13.51 6.90 -3.69
N ILE A 8 14.28 7.60 -4.54
CA ILE A 8 14.43 7.27 -5.97
C ILE A 8 14.92 5.83 -6.16
N PHE A 9 15.85 5.36 -5.32
CA PHE A 9 16.34 3.98 -5.37
C PHE A 9 15.22 2.96 -5.12
N PHE A 10 14.45 3.12 -4.04
CA PHE A 10 13.34 2.20 -3.74
C PHE A 10 12.23 2.25 -4.78
N HIS A 11 11.92 3.45 -5.29
CA HIS A 11 10.95 3.64 -6.37
C HIS A 11 11.37 2.89 -7.64
N THR A 12 12.63 3.04 -8.03
CA THR A 12 13.21 2.36 -9.19
C THR A 12 13.23 0.84 -9.00
N LEU A 13 13.68 0.38 -7.84
CA LEU A 13 13.70 -1.04 -7.50
C LEU A 13 12.31 -1.66 -7.57
N PHE A 14 11.30 -0.99 -6.99
CA PHE A 14 9.92 -1.45 -7.04
C PHE A 14 9.40 -1.52 -8.49
N ASN A 15 9.61 -0.47 -9.27
CA ASN A 15 9.18 -0.41 -10.67
C ASN A 15 9.79 -1.52 -11.52
N ILE A 16 11.10 -1.80 -11.36
CA ILE A 16 11.77 -2.90 -12.06
C ILE A 16 11.19 -4.25 -11.63
N MET A 17 11.03 -4.46 -10.32
CA MET A 17 10.57 -5.74 -9.79
C MET A 17 9.12 -6.06 -10.19
N PHE A 18 8.24 -5.06 -10.23
CA PHE A 18 6.82 -5.25 -10.50
C PHE A 18 6.40 -4.86 -11.94
N GLY A 19 7.31 -4.32 -12.74
CA GLY A 19 7.06 -3.93 -14.12
C GLY A 19 6.16 -2.70 -14.26
N THR A 20 6.25 -1.77 -13.30
CA THR A 20 5.41 -0.56 -13.22
C THR A 20 6.20 0.71 -13.58
N ARG A 21 5.48 1.83 -13.77
CA ARG A 21 6.05 3.16 -14.00
C ARG A 21 5.45 4.19 -13.03
N LEU A 22 5.59 3.92 -11.74
CA LEU A 22 5.08 4.76 -10.65
C LEU A 22 6.13 5.81 -10.25
N THR A 23 5.69 7.04 -10.06
CA THR A 23 6.51 8.15 -9.56
C THR A 23 6.70 8.10 -8.05
N ASP A 24 5.73 7.58 -7.29
CA ASP A 24 5.86 7.32 -5.85
C ASP A 24 5.06 6.07 -5.41
N PRO A 25 5.61 4.86 -5.63
CA PRO A 25 4.96 3.62 -5.18
C PRO A 25 4.81 3.53 -3.65
N THR A 26 5.61 4.28 -2.90
CA THR A 26 5.68 4.25 -1.43
C THR A 26 4.76 5.27 -0.74
N THR A 27 3.89 5.94 -1.50
CA THR A 27 2.92 6.86 -0.92
C THR A 27 2.06 6.15 0.12
N MET A 28 1.96 6.71 1.32
CA MET A 28 1.13 6.14 2.39
C MET A 28 -0.37 6.44 2.19
N PHE A 29 -0.75 7.03 1.05
CA PHE A 29 -2.13 7.32 0.71
C PHE A 29 -2.54 6.55 -0.55
N LYS A 30 -3.37 5.52 -0.37
CA LYS A 30 -3.83 4.62 -1.44
C LYS A 30 -5.33 4.40 -1.32
N VAL A 31 -6.05 4.50 -2.43
CA VAL A 31 -7.49 4.24 -2.51
C VAL A 31 -7.72 3.11 -3.51
N PHE A 32 -8.49 2.11 -3.10
CA PHE A 32 -8.81 0.95 -3.91
C PHE A 32 -10.18 0.40 -3.52
N ARG A 33 -10.81 -0.35 -4.42
CA ARG A 33 -12.07 -1.04 -4.12
C ARG A 33 -11.81 -2.21 -3.17
N LEU A 34 -12.73 -2.43 -2.24
CA LEU A 34 -12.67 -3.58 -1.33
C LEU A 34 -12.58 -4.90 -2.10
N ASP A 35 -13.26 -4.99 -3.26
CA ASP A 35 -13.26 -6.18 -4.12
C ASP A 35 -11.86 -6.59 -4.58
N CYS A 36 -10.92 -5.64 -4.71
CA CYS A 36 -9.53 -5.91 -5.11
C CYS A 36 -8.75 -6.71 -4.04
N LEU A 37 -9.16 -6.63 -2.77
CA LEU A 37 -8.54 -7.32 -1.64
C LEU A 37 -9.33 -8.53 -1.14
N LYS A 38 -10.53 -8.79 -1.67
CA LYS A 38 -11.36 -9.90 -1.21
C LYS A 38 -10.62 -11.23 -1.34
N GLY A 39 -10.35 -11.85 -0.18
CA GLY A 39 -9.64 -13.13 -0.08
C GLY A 39 -8.12 -13.05 -0.15
N VAL A 40 -7.53 -11.86 -0.27
CA VAL A 40 -6.07 -11.70 -0.23
C VAL A 40 -5.63 -11.68 1.23
N VAL A 41 -4.75 -12.61 1.61
CA VAL A 41 -4.12 -12.59 2.95
C VAL A 41 -3.02 -11.54 2.94
N LEU A 42 -3.00 -10.63 3.91
CA LEU A 42 -1.96 -9.63 4.12
C LEU A 42 -1.26 -9.93 5.45
N ASP A 43 0.07 -10.09 5.41
CA ASP A 43 0.90 -10.49 6.56
C ASP A 43 1.94 -9.41 6.92
N GLY A 44 1.96 -8.29 6.19
CA GLY A 44 2.95 -7.23 6.29
C GLY A 44 2.81 -6.44 7.59
N ASN A 45 3.96 -6.02 8.12
CA ASN A 45 4.03 -5.26 9.37
C ASN A 45 4.71 -3.91 9.12
N ARG A 46 4.26 -2.86 9.83
CA ARG A 46 4.77 -1.48 9.71
C ARG A 46 4.76 -0.98 8.25
N PHE A 47 5.94 -0.75 7.69
CA PHE A 47 6.13 -0.20 6.35
C PHE A 47 6.18 -1.28 5.27
N ASP A 48 6.44 -2.54 5.64
CA ASP A 48 6.47 -3.66 4.71
C ASP A 48 5.08 -3.93 4.13
N PHE A 49 4.04 -3.58 4.90
CA PHE A 49 2.64 -3.66 4.48
C PHE A 49 2.37 -2.87 3.19
N ASP A 50 3.00 -1.71 3.04
CA ASP A 50 2.75 -0.85 1.88
C ASP A 50 3.27 -1.50 0.59
N TYR A 51 4.48 -2.08 0.66
CA TYR A 51 5.08 -2.86 -0.42
C TYR A 51 4.31 -4.16 -0.70
N GLU A 52 3.82 -4.82 0.35
CA GLU A 52 2.97 -6.01 0.22
C GLU A 52 1.68 -5.68 -0.53
N LEU A 53 0.99 -4.64 -0.08
CA LEU A 53 -0.31 -4.23 -0.60
C LEU A 53 -0.17 -3.86 -2.09
N ALA A 54 0.73 -2.94 -2.40
CA ALA A 54 0.96 -2.51 -3.78
C ALA A 54 1.42 -3.70 -4.66
N GLY A 55 2.42 -4.45 -4.19
CA GLY A 55 2.98 -5.56 -4.93
C GLY A 55 1.98 -6.68 -5.20
N LYS A 56 1.14 -7.03 -4.22
CA LYS A 56 0.08 -8.03 -4.41
C LYS A 56 -0.98 -7.54 -5.37
N LEU A 57 -1.46 -6.29 -5.24
CA LEU A 57 -2.45 -5.73 -6.18
C LEU A 57 -1.95 -5.75 -7.62
N ILE A 58 -0.70 -5.33 -7.86
CA ILE A 58 -0.08 -5.37 -9.20
C ILE A 58 0.01 -6.81 -9.72
N ARG A 59 0.45 -7.75 -8.88
CA ARG A 59 0.54 -9.18 -9.26
C ARG A 59 -0.82 -9.85 -9.46
N LEU A 60 -1.90 -9.26 -8.93
CA LEU A 60 -3.28 -9.66 -9.19
C LEU A 60 -3.82 -9.07 -10.51
N GLY A 61 -3.06 -8.22 -11.19
CA GLY A 61 -3.43 -7.57 -12.45
C GLY A 61 -4.02 -6.17 -12.28
N TYR A 62 -4.08 -5.64 -11.05
CA TYR A 62 -4.56 -4.27 -10.82
C TYR A 62 -3.40 -3.28 -11.00
N MET A 63 -3.49 -2.43 -12.02
CA MET A 63 -2.51 -1.37 -12.26
C MET A 63 -2.89 -0.11 -11.46
N PRO A 64 -2.00 0.41 -10.59
CA PRO A 64 -2.27 1.64 -9.86
C PRO A 64 -2.27 2.85 -10.80
N LEU A 65 -3.16 3.81 -10.54
CA LEU A 65 -3.19 5.13 -11.19
C LEU A 65 -2.71 6.18 -10.19
N GLU A 66 -1.75 7.01 -10.59
CA GLU A 66 -1.26 8.09 -9.75
C GLU A 66 -2.06 9.37 -10.00
N VAL A 67 -2.53 9.97 -8.91
CA VAL A 67 -3.19 11.28 -8.91
C VAL A 67 -2.26 12.24 -8.16
N PRO A 68 -1.93 13.41 -8.72
CA PRO A 68 -1.04 14.36 -8.07
C PRO A 68 -1.68 14.88 -6.79
N VAL A 69 -0.94 14.82 -5.69
CA VAL A 69 -1.36 15.34 -4.38
C VAL A 69 -0.29 16.30 -3.86
N SER A 70 -0.73 17.44 -3.31
CA SER A 70 0.16 18.37 -2.61
C SER A 70 0.43 17.85 -1.20
N TYR A 71 1.67 17.49 -0.91
CA TYR A 71 2.09 17.03 0.42
C TYR A 71 3.13 17.98 1.01
N THR A 72 2.85 18.49 2.21
CA THR A 72 3.81 19.31 2.97
C THR A 72 4.57 18.40 3.94
N SER A 73 5.87 18.21 3.67
CA SER A 73 6.70 17.36 4.52
C SER A 73 6.99 18.05 5.86
N ARG A 74 6.77 17.31 6.96
CA ARG A 74 7.20 17.75 8.30
C ARG A 74 8.72 17.79 8.42
N GLY A 75 9.21 18.77 9.17
CA GLY A 75 10.64 18.98 9.42
C GLY A 75 11.29 17.76 10.11
N PHE A 76 12.59 17.55 9.87
CA PHE A 76 13.32 16.42 10.47
C PHE A 76 13.38 16.46 12.00
N ASN A 77 13.37 17.66 12.57
CA ASN A 77 13.40 17.89 14.02
C ASN A 77 12.10 17.48 14.73
N GLU A 78 11.04 17.11 14.00
CA GLU A 78 9.76 16.67 14.57
C GLU A 78 9.69 15.14 14.79
N GLY A 79 10.82 14.43 14.76
CA GLY A 79 10.88 13.02 15.13
C GLY A 79 10.33 12.08 14.05
N LYS A 80 10.85 12.18 12.82
CA LYS A 80 10.56 11.18 11.78
C LYS A 80 10.88 9.79 12.31
N LYS A 81 9.85 8.93 12.38
CA LYS A 81 9.92 7.55 12.91
C LYS A 81 10.76 6.59 12.03
N ILE A 82 11.33 7.06 10.93
CA ILE A 82 12.17 6.28 10.01
C ILE A 82 13.57 6.15 10.60
N ARG A 83 13.98 4.90 10.82
CA ARG A 83 15.33 4.53 11.26
C ARG A 83 16.19 4.30 10.03
N ILE A 84 17.05 5.29 9.73
CA ILE A 84 17.87 5.39 8.51
C ILE A 84 18.71 4.14 8.21
N PHE A 85 19.14 3.38 9.22
CA PHE A 85 20.00 2.22 9.02
C PHE A 85 19.27 0.87 8.99
N ARG A 86 18.08 0.75 9.59
CA ARG A 86 17.36 -0.53 9.71
C ARG A 86 16.25 -0.69 8.68
N ASP A 87 15.55 0.40 8.39
CA ASP A 87 14.36 0.37 7.55
C ASP A 87 14.68 0.10 6.06
N PRO A 88 15.76 0.66 5.45
CA PRO A 88 16.16 0.34 4.08
C PRO A 88 16.28 -1.15 3.76
N PHE A 89 16.94 -1.92 4.63
CA PHE A 89 17.12 -3.36 4.43
C PHE A 89 15.80 -4.11 4.49
N ASN A 90 14.90 -3.72 5.41
CA ASN A 90 13.56 -4.30 5.49
C ASN A 90 12.75 -4.00 4.24
N TYR A 91 12.87 -2.79 3.67
CA TYR A 91 12.15 -2.41 2.44
C TYR A 91 12.61 -3.24 1.25
N ILE A 92 13.92 -3.39 1.04
CA ILE A 92 14.45 -4.26 -0.03
C ILE A 92 13.97 -5.68 0.16
N PHE A 93 14.08 -6.21 1.38
CA PHE A 93 13.62 -7.56 1.69
C PHE A 93 12.12 -7.73 1.43
N ALA A 94 11.29 -6.75 1.82
CA ALA A 94 9.85 -6.75 1.58
C ALA A 94 9.53 -6.76 0.08
N ILE A 95 10.14 -5.86 -0.70
CA ILE A 95 9.96 -5.77 -2.16
C ILE A 95 10.27 -7.13 -2.82
N VAL A 96 11.43 -7.71 -2.51
CA VAL A 96 11.86 -8.99 -3.08
C VAL A 96 10.95 -10.13 -2.60
N LYS A 97 10.68 -10.22 -1.30
CA LYS A 97 9.81 -11.25 -0.71
C LYS A 97 8.43 -11.23 -1.35
N TYR A 98 7.77 -10.08 -1.43
CA TYR A 98 6.40 -10.00 -1.98
C TYR A 98 6.35 -10.08 -3.49
N ARG A 99 7.48 -9.95 -4.19
CA ARG A 99 7.56 -10.33 -5.61
C ARG A 99 7.59 -11.85 -5.79
N LEU A 100 8.33 -12.57 -4.95
CA LEU A 100 8.60 -14.00 -5.14
C LEU A 100 7.60 -14.93 -4.44
N VAL A 101 7.09 -14.55 -3.26
CA VAL A 101 6.17 -15.37 -2.48
C VAL A 101 4.86 -15.60 -3.24
N ARG A 102 4.25 -16.79 -3.13
CA ARG A 102 2.93 -17.04 -3.72
C ARG A 102 1.85 -16.23 -2.99
N ILE A 103 0.91 -15.67 -3.75
CA ILE A 103 -0.23 -14.97 -3.18
C ILE A 103 -1.17 -16.02 -2.58
N LYS A 104 -1.25 -16.06 -1.24
CA LYS A 104 -2.25 -16.86 -0.54
C LYS A 104 -3.62 -16.22 -0.75
N ARG A 105 -4.59 -17.02 -1.17
CA ARG A 105 -5.99 -16.61 -1.30
C ARG A 105 -6.88 -17.48 -0.41
N VAL A 106 -7.75 -16.83 0.36
CA VAL A 106 -8.83 -17.49 1.11
C VAL A 106 -10.02 -17.67 0.17
N PRO A 107 -10.55 -18.90 -0.01
CA PRO A 107 -11.74 -19.14 -0.82
C PRO A 107 -12.92 -18.28 -0.38
N ARG A 108 -13.76 -17.88 -1.35
CA ARG A 108 -14.92 -17.01 -1.07
C ARG A 108 -15.89 -17.60 -0.03
N SER A 109 -15.96 -18.93 0.08
CA SER A 109 -16.76 -19.64 1.09
C SER A 109 -16.31 -19.42 2.53
N GLN A 110 -15.06 -19.01 2.76
CA GLN A 110 -14.47 -18.80 4.09
C GLN A 110 -14.22 -17.32 4.40
N GLN A 111 -14.57 -16.41 3.48
CA GLN A 111 -14.48 -14.98 3.70
C GLN A 111 -15.66 -14.54 4.58
N LYS A 112 -15.45 -14.43 5.90
CA LYS A 112 -16.37 -13.70 6.78
C LYS A 112 -16.34 -12.23 6.37
N ILE A 113 -17.31 -11.79 5.57
CA ILE A 113 -17.60 -10.38 5.41
C ILE A 113 -18.23 -9.94 6.74
N PRO A 114 -17.68 -8.97 7.48
CA PRO A 114 -18.38 -8.41 8.62
C PRO A 114 -19.72 -7.86 8.13
N SER A 115 -20.82 -8.46 8.59
CA SER A 115 -22.19 -8.06 8.25
C SER A 115 -22.51 -6.60 8.59
N ASP A 116 -21.67 -5.99 9.42
CA ASP A 116 -21.96 -4.74 10.11
C ASP A 116 -21.47 -3.50 9.32
N ALA A 117 -20.69 -3.69 8.26
CA ALA A 117 -20.18 -2.59 7.42
C ALA A 117 -21.20 -2.10 6.37
N LEU A 118 -22.38 -2.72 6.27
CA LEU A 118 -23.45 -2.33 5.33
C LEU A 118 -24.60 -1.57 6.01
N SER A 119 -24.55 -1.33 7.32
CA SER A 119 -25.65 -0.70 8.08
C SER A 119 -25.48 0.81 8.31
N SER A 120 -24.30 1.39 8.08
CA SER A 120 -24.04 2.82 8.40
C SER A 120 -24.17 3.80 7.22
N THR A 121 -24.75 3.39 6.08
CA THR A 121 -25.01 4.31 4.94
C THR A 121 -26.50 4.66 4.76
N THR A 122 -27.33 4.42 5.78
CA THR A 122 -28.77 4.83 5.77
C THR A 122 -29.06 5.92 6.80
N ILE A 123 -28.27 7.00 6.83
CA ILE A 123 -28.61 8.33 7.40
C ILE A 123 -27.65 9.29 6.66
N ASP A 124 -28.00 10.06 5.63
CA ASP A 124 -29.01 11.12 5.58
C ASP A 124 -29.60 11.26 4.18
N LYS A 125 -30.88 10.89 4.04
CA LYS A 125 -31.73 11.37 2.96
C LYS A 125 -33.16 11.53 3.49
N ALA A 126 -33.33 12.37 4.51
CA ALA A 126 -34.59 13.03 4.85
C ALA A 126 -34.37 13.95 6.06
N THR A 127 -34.24 15.25 5.82
CA THR A 127 -34.95 16.35 6.52
C THR A 127 -34.25 17.67 6.15
N GLN A 128 -34.79 18.31 5.10
CA GLN A 128 -34.74 19.77 4.93
C GLN A 128 -35.50 20.44 6.10
N PRO A 129 -35.20 21.70 6.42
CA PRO A 129 -35.73 22.82 5.62
C PRO A 129 -34.70 23.50 4.72
#